data_AF-A0A452J1C7-F1
#
_entry.id   AF-A0A452J1C7-F1
#
_cell.length_a   1.000
_cell.length_b   1.000
_cell.length_c   1.000
_cell.angle_alpha   90.00
_cell.angle_beta   90.00
_cell.angle_gamma   90.00
#
_symmetry.space_group_name_H-M   'P 1'
#
loop_
_entity.id
_entity.type
_entity.pdbx_description
1 polymer ?
#
loop_
_entity_poly.entity_id
_entity_poly.type
_entity_poly.pdbx_seq_one_letter_code
_entity_poly.pdbx_strand_id
1 'polypeptide(L)'
;AAFREGLALAVKYAKTLGCPRIHLMAGRLPAGTKQAAMALEMEATFIENLRYAADILAQEDMTGLLEPMNSRITDPRYFLTTPHQAAAILEKVGRPNLRLQLDIFHCQIMDGNLTRNLEMYFPLIGHIQVGQVPGRHEPDSPGEVNFPYLFQLLESLGYEGYVGCEYTPQGEWGWNTGTPAHTGVEPGPAQLELSHKSSPGLQCWPVHQPPTIPQELPRPSPPQPLHPSLTKGSGPHRSTCLSASLCSSNGAAL
;
A
#
# COMPACT_ATOMS: atom_id res chain seq x y z
N ALA A 1 7.24 -14.01 -18.08
CA ALA A 1 5.87 -14.29 -18.56
C ALA A 1 4.86 -14.14 -17.42
N ALA A 2 5.03 -14.87 -16.32
CA ALA A 2 4.15 -14.82 -15.14
C ALA A 2 3.90 -13.39 -14.58
N PHE A 3 4.95 -12.56 -14.44
CA PHE A 3 4.79 -11.17 -13.98
C PHE A 3 3.80 -10.36 -14.85
N ARG A 4 3.90 -10.49 -16.18
CA ARG A 4 3.07 -9.71 -17.11
C ARG A 4 1.61 -10.14 -17.09
N GLU A 5 1.35 -11.44 -16.98
CA GLU A 5 0.00 -11.99 -16.83
C GLU A 5 -0.64 -11.53 -15.51
N GLY A 6 0.14 -11.58 -14.43
CA GLY A 6 -0.29 -11.10 -13.13
C GLY A 6 -0.57 -9.61 -13.11
N LEU A 7 0.28 -8.80 -13.75
CA LEU A 7 0.06 -7.36 -13.90
C LEU A 7 -1.24 -7.09 -14.67
N ALA A 8 -1.48 -7.77 -15.79
CA ALA A 8 -2.71 -7.59 -16.56
C ALA A 8 -3.97 -7.89 -15.72
N LEU A 9 -3.91 -8.92 -14.87
CA LEU A 9 -4.98 -9.22 -13.94
C LEU A 9 -5.12 -8.14 -12.85
N ALA A 10 -4.03 -7.67 -12.28
CA ALA A 10 -4.03 -6.60 -11.27
C ALA A 10 -4.64 -5.30 -11.83
N VAL A 11 -4.27 -4.91 -13.06
CA VAL A 11 -4.85 -3.75 -13.75
C VAL A 11 -6.35 -3.93 -13.95
N LYS A 12 -6.82 -5.12 -14.36
CA LYS A 12 -8.25 -5.39 -14.49
C LYS A 12 -9.00 -5.17 -13.17
N TYR A 13 -8.47 -5.67 -12.05
CA TYR A 13 -9.06 -5.46 -10.72
C TYR A 13 -9.01 -3.99 -10.30
N ALA A 14 -7.86 -3.34 -10.47
CA ALA A 14 -7.66 -1.94 -10.13
C ALA A 14 -8.66 -1.04 -10.87
N LYS A 15 -8.87 -1.25 -12.18
CA LYS A 15 -9.88 -0.55 -12.97
C LYS A 15 -11.30 -0.79 -12.44
N THR A 16 -11.62 -2.05 -12.13
CA THR A 16 -12.95 -2.42 -11.63
C THR A 16 -13.26 -1.78 -10.28
N LEU A 17 -12.25 -1.64 -9.42
CA LEU A 17 -12.37 -1.09 -8.07
C LEU A 17 -12.13 0.43 -8.01
N GLY A 18 -11.79 1.07 -9.13
CA GLY A 18 -11.38 2.49 -9.15
C GLY A 18 -10.12 2.75 -8.32
N CYS A 19 -9.23 1.77 -8.21
CA CYS A 19 -7.98 1.87 -7.47
C CYS A 19 -6.85 2.33 -8.41
N PRO A 20 -6.24 3.51 -8.20
CA PRO A 20 -5.22 4.03 -9.10
C PRO A 20 -3.80 3.59 -8.72
N ARG A 21 -3.64 2.74 -7.70
CA ARG A 21 -2.34 2.37 -7.15
C ARG A 21 -2.21 0.86 -7.01
N ILE A 22 -1.11 0.31 -7.53
CA ILE A 22 -0.80 -1.13 -7.46
C ILE A 22 0.59 -1.31 -6.88
N HIS A 23 0.70 -2.05 -5.77
CA HIS A 23 2.00 -2.51 -5.27
C HIS A 23 2.56 -3.62 -6.17
N LEU A 24 3.77 -3.40 -6.71
CA LEU A 24 4.55 -4.31 -7.54
C LEU A 24 5.59 -5.05 -6.67
N MET A 25 5.23 -6.26 -6.20
CA MET A 25 6.12 -7.05 -5.35
C MET A 25 7.42 -7.46 -6.04
N ALA A 26 8.54 -7.38 -5.32
CA ALA A 26 9.88 -7.59 -5.86
C ALA A 26 10.34 -9.06 -5.88
N GLY A 27 9.63 -9.93 -5.14
CA GLY A 27 9.92 -11.35 -5.07
C GLY A 27 10.95 -11.74 -4.00
N ARG A 28 11.22 -13.05 -3.94
CA ARG A 28 12.11 -13.68 -2.94
C ARG A 28 13.31 -14.30 -3.62
N LEU A 29 14.44 -14.29 -2.90
CA LEU A 29 15.59 -15.10 -3.26
C LEU A 29 15.22 -16.59 -3.29
N PRO A 30 15.69 -17.35 -4.30
CA PRO A 30 15.53 -18.79 -4.34
C PRO A 30 16.09 -19.44 -3.08
N ALA A 31 15.53 -20.58 -2.68
CA ALA A 31 16.04 -21.30 -1.52
C ALA A 31 17.50 -21.74 -1.77
N GLY A 32 18.37 -21.58 -0.77
CA GLY A 32 19.77 -22.02 -0.83
C GLY A 32 20.72 -21.13 -1.64
N THR A 33 20.25 -20.02 -2.22
CA THR A 33 21.15 -19.04 -2.88
C THR A 33 21.65 -17.98 -1.89
N LYS A 34 22.91 -17.58 -2.05
CA LYS A 34 23.48 -16.46 -1.31
C LYS A 34 23.07 -15.15 -1.98
N GLN A 35 22.67 -14.16 -1.19
CA GLN A 35 22.16 -12.88 -1.70
C GLN A 35 23.12 -12.18 -2.66
N ALA A 36 24.41 -12.12 -2.33
CA ALA A 36 25.42 -11.49 -3.17
C ALA A 36 25.56 -12.13 -4.56
N ALA A 37 25.25 -13.43 -4.70
CA ALA A 37 25.39 -14.13 -5.97
C ALA A 37 24.24 -13.84 -6.95
N MET A 38 23.04 -13.53 -6.44
CA MET A 38 21.83 -13.36 -7.25
C MET A 38 21.30 -11.92 -7.29
N ALA A 39 21.78 -11.04 -6.41
CA ALA A 39 21.27 -9.68 -6.29
C ALA A 39 21.30 -8.92 -7.62
N LEU A 40 22.37 -9.04 -8.40
CA LEU A 40 22.51 -8.33 -9.69
C LEU A 40 21.51 -8.83 -10.73
N GLU A 41 21.32 -10.15 -10.83
CA GLU A 41 20.36 -10.74 -11.78
C GLU A 41 18.92 -10.39 -11.40
N MET A 42 18.58 -10.50 -10.12
CA MET A 42 17.27 -10.12 -9.61
C MET A 42 16.99 -8.63 -9.81
N GLU A 43 17.97 -7.76 -9.56
CA GLU A 43 17.82 -6.32 -9.80
C GLU A 43 17.56 -6.03 -11.27
N ALA A 44 18.32 -6.65 -12.17
CA ALA A 44 18.14 -6.46 -13.62
C ALA A 44 16.73 -6.88 -14.06
N THR A 45 16.26 -8.06 -13.66
CA THR A 45 14.91 -8.51 -13.99
C THR A 45 13.83 -7.63 -13.35
N PHE A 46 14.02 -7.20 -12.10
CA PHE A 46 13.06 -6.33 -11.43
C PHE A 46 12.95 -4.99 -12.14
N ILE A 47 14.06 -4.37 -12.55
CA ILE A 47 14.07 -3.12 -13.33
C ILE A 47 13.35 -3.30 -14.67
N GLU A 48 13.58 -4.39 -15.39
CA GLU A 48 12.89 -4.67 -16.66
C GLU A 48 11.37 -4.82 -16.46
N ASN A 49 10.95 -5.55 -15.43
CA ASN A 49 9.55 -5.71 -15.08
C ASN A 49 8.91 -4.39 -14.66
N LEU A 50 9.60 -3.55 -13.88
CA LEU A 50 9.12 -2.24 -13.47
C LEU A 50 8.96 -1.28 -14.66
N ARG A 51 9.88 -1.29 -15.62
CA ARG A 51 9.75 -0.49 -16.85
C ARG A 51 8.52 -0.93 -17.65
N TYR A 52 8.35 -2.24 -17.83
CA TYR A 52 7.16 -2.78 -18.48
C TYR A 52 5.88 -2.40 -17.73
N ALA A 53 5.86 -2.52 -16.40
CA ALA A 53 4.70 -2.19 -15.60
C ALA A 53 4.37 -0.70 -15.67
N ALA A 54 5.36 0.18 -15.57
CA ALA A 54 5.18 1.62 -15.68
C ALA A 54 4.51 2.01 -17.01
N ASP A 55 4.96 1.43 -18.13
CA ASP A 55 4.42 1.74 -19.45
C ASP A 55 2.95 1.28 -19.60
N ILE A 56 2.57 0.16 -18.98
CA ILE A 56 1.18 -0.33 -18.95
C ILE A 56 0.31 0.52 -18.01
N LEU A 57 0.80 0.80 -16.80
CA LEU A 57 0.05 1.58 -15.80
C LEU A 57 -0.18 3.02 -16.25
N ALA A 58 0.76 3.62 -16.99
CA ALA A 58 0.60 4.95 -17.55
C ALA A 58 -0.56 5.06 -18.54
N GLN A 59 -0.86 4.00 -19.30
CA GLN A 59 -2.01 3.98 -20.24
C GLN A 59 -3.36 4.00 -19.51
N GLU A 60 -3.36 3.64 -18.23
CA GLU A 60 -4.54 3.49 -17.39
C GLU A 60 -4.61 4.56 -16.28
N ASP A 61 -3.73 5.58 -16.33
CA ASP A 61 -3.58 6.61 -15.30
C ASP A 61 -3.36 6.04 -13.89
N MET A 62 -2.54 4.99 -13.81
CA MET A 62 -2.20 4.28 -12.57
C MET A 62 -0.75 4.49 -12.17
N THR A 63 -0.52 4.41 -10.85
CA THR A 63 0.80 4.46 -10.22
C THR A 63 1.21 3.08 -9.70
N GLY A 64 2.43 2.66 -10.03
CA GLY A 64 3.06 1.49 -9.43
C GLY A 64 3.78 1.86 -8.15
N LEU A 65 3.68 1.02 -7.12
CA LEU A 65 4.33 1.23 -5.83
C LEU A 65 5.38 0.15 -5.58
N LEU A 66 6.54 0.55 -5.06
CA LEU A 66 7.59 -0.34 -4.58
C LEU A 66 7.62 -0.27 -3.06
N GLU A 67 7.44 -1.40 -2.38
CA GLU A 67 7.50 -1.48 -0.93
C GLU A 67 8.74 -2.28 -0.49
N PRO A 68 9.71 -1.65 0.20
CA PRO A 68 10.75 -2.37 0.90
C PRO A 68 10.18 -3.10 2.13
N MET A 69 10.42 -4.40 2.25
CA MET A 69 9.99 -5.19 3.41
C MET A 69 11.19 -5.58 4.27
N ASN A 70 11.02 -5.63 5.59
CA ASN A 70 12.12 -6.01 6.48
C ASN A 70 12.50 -7.49 6.32
N SER A 71 13.80 -7.75 6.27
CA SER A 71 14.37 -9.11 6.21
C SER A 71 14.73 -9.67 7.59
N ARG A 72 14.58 -8.89 8.66
CA ARG A 72 14.92 -9.33 10.02
C ARG A 72 13.85 -10.22 10.63
N ILE A 73 12.57 -9.91 10.40
CA ILE A 73 11.46 -10.63 11.03
C ILE A 73 10.34 -11.01 10.05
N THR A 74 10.05 -10.20 9.03
CA THR A 74 8.91 -10.46 8.13
C THR A 74 9.27 -11.45 7.05
N ASP A 75 10.33 -11.19 6.27
CA ASP A 75 10.73 -12.08 5.19
C ASP A 75 12.25 -12.03 4.92
N PRO A 76 13.04 -12.93 5.54
CA PRO A 76 14.49 -12.96 5.38
C PRO A 76 15.01 -13.16 3.95
N ARG A 77 14.14 -13.55 3.02
CA ARG A 77 14.50 -13.78 1.61
C ARG A 77 13.93 -12.73 0.68
N TYR A 78 13.27 -11.69 1.17
CA TYR A 78 12.73 -10.66 0.27
C TYR A 78 13.85 -9.84 -0.37
N PHE A 79 13.71 -9.52 -1.65
CA PHE A 79 14.76 -8.86 -2.43
C PHE A 79 14.92 -7.38 -2.10
N LEU A 80 13.79 -6.66 -1.95
CA LEU A 80 13.76 -5.22 -1.76
C LEU A 80 13.58 -4.90 -0.27
N THR A 81 14.65 -4.48 0.42
CA THR A 81 14.65 -4.48 1.89
C THR A 81 14.81 -3.12 2.56
N THR A 82 15.27 -2.10 1.83
CA THR A 82 15.45 -0.74 2.37
C THR A 82 14.88 0.34 1.45
N PRO A 83 14.43 1.48 1.99
CA PRO A 83 14.07 2.66 1.19
C PRO A 83 15.20 3.15 0.28
N HIS A 84 16.44 3.06 0.75
CA HIS A 84 17.65 3.38 -0.03
C HIS A 84 17.74 2.54 -1.31
N GLN A 85 17.55 1.23 -1.21
CA GLN A 85 17.55 0.32 -2.35
C GLN A 85 16.40 0.63 -3.32
N ALA A 86 15.20 0.88 -2.80
CA ALA A 86 14.05 1.24 -3.62
C ALA A 86 14.23 2.57 -4.35
N ALA A 87 14.77 3.60 -3.69
CA ALA A 87 15.08 4.88 -4.31
C ALA A 87 16.08 4.74 -5.47
N ALA A 88 17.15 3.97 -5.27
CA ALA A 88 18.13 3.69 -6.32
C ALA A 88 17.53 2.92 -7.51
N ILE A 89 16.59 2.00 -7.26
CA ILE A 89 15.88 1.27 -8.32
C ILE A 89 14.92 2.21 -9.06
N LEU A 90 14.15 3.04 -8.36
CA LEU A 90 13.26 4.04 -8.97
C LEU A 90 14.02 4.98 -9.89
N GLU A 91 15.21 5.45 -9.46
CA GLU A 91 16.11 6.28 -10.28
C GLU A 91 16.55 5.53 -11.55
N LYS A 92 17.03 4.28 -11.43
CA LYS A 92 17.44 3.45 -12.58
C LYS A 92 16.29 3.16 -13.55
N VAL A 93 15.07 3.01 -13.05
CA VAL A 93 13.89 2.78 -13.89
C VAL A 93 13.49 4.06 -14.64
N GLY A 94 13.58 5.22 -13.98
CA GLY A 94 13.36 6.53 -14.60
C GLY A 94 11.92 6.71 -15.11
N ARG A 95 10.92 6.29 -14.32
CA ARG A 95 9.50 6.41 -14.65
C ARG A 95 8.75 7.17 -13.55
N PRO A 96 8.08 8.30 -13.84
CA PRO A 96 7.47 9.15 -12.82
C PRO A 96 6.20 8.59 -12.17
N ASN A 97 5.56 7.60 -12.82
CA ASN A 97 4.41 6.87 -12.32
C ASN A 97 4.79 5.63 -11.50
N LEU A 98 6.06 5.47 -11.14
CA LEU A 98 6.50 4.55 -10.10
C LEU A 98 6.91 5.36 -8.86
N ARG A 99 6.44 4.93 -7.69
CA ARG A 99 6.64 5.64 -6.42
C ARG A 99 7.01 4.67 -5.31
N LEU A 100 7.54 5.20 -4.22
CA LEU A 100 7.85 4.45 -3.01
C LEU A 100 6.58 4.27 -2.16
N GLN A 101 6.31 3.04 -1.74
CA GLN A 101 5.42 2.75 -0.61
C GLN A 101 6.30 2.58 0.63
N LEU A 102 6.19 3.53 1.56
CA LEU A 102 6.98 3.53 2.77
C LEU A 102 6.14 3.00 3.94
N ASP A 103 6.30 1.72 4.27
CA ASP A 103 5.79 1.17 5.54
C ASP A 103 6.76 1.53 6.68
N ILE A 104 6.25 2.30 7.66
CA ILE A 104 7.01 2.72 8.84
C ILE A 104 7.49 1.52 9.66
N PHE A 105 6.72 0.44 9.72
CA PHE A 105 7.11 -0.79 10.42
C PHE A 105 8.37 -1.40 9.82
N HIS A 106 8.39 -1.58 8.49
CA HIS A 106 9.55 -2.12 7.78
C HIS A 106 10.76 -1.19 7.85
N CYS A 107 10.55 0.13 7.66
CA CYS A 107 11.61 1.12 7.71
C CYS A 107 12.27 1.20 9.09
N GLN A 108 11.48 1.23 10.17
CA GLN A 108 12.02 1.27 11.53
C GLN A 108 12.88 0.06 11.85
N ILE A 109 12.42 -1.14 11.48
CA ILE A 109 13.15 -2.38 11.75
C ILE A 109 14.46 -2.45 10.98
N MET A 110 14.52 -1.97 9.74
CA MET A 110 15.73 -2.08 8.91
C MET A 110 16.70 -0.93 9.10
N ASP A 111 16.21 0.30 8.98
CA ASP A 111 17.02 1.50 8.83
C ASP A 111 16.84 2.48 10.02
N GLY A 112 15.71 2.43 10.72
CA GLY A 112 15.39 3.41 11.77
C GLY A 112 15.32 4.83 11.21
N ASN A 113 15.81 5.81 11.99
CA ASN A 113 16.03 7.20 11.55
C ASN A 113 14.81 7.82 10.81
N LEU A 114 13.60 7.54 11.31
CA LEU A 114 12.35 7.75 10.59
C LEU A 114 12.14 9.19 10.12
N THR A 115 12.46 10.19 10.95
CA THR A 115 12.35 11.61 10.57
C THR A 115 13.16 11.91 9.32
N ARG A 116 14.45 11.54 9.31
CA ARG A 116 15.35 11.84 8.19
C ARG A 116 15.02 11.01 6.96
N ASN A 117 14.63 9.76 7.14
CA ASN A 117 14.18 8.92 6.03
C ASN A 117 12.89 9.47 5.40
N LEU A 118 11.93 9.92 6.21
CA LEU A 118 10.72 10.57 5.72
C LEU A 118 11.05 11.83 4.95
N GLU A 119 11.83 12.75 5.50
CA GLU A 119 12.26 13.98 4.82
C GLU A 119 12.99 13.69 3.50
N MET A 120 13.94 12.76 3.52
CA MET A 120 14.77 12.40 2.36
C MET A 120 13.95 11.79 1.22
N TYR A 121 13.08 10.83 1.56
CA TYR A 121 12.33 10.09 0.56
C TYR A 121 10.97 10.69 0.22
N PHE A 122 10.54 11.74 0.93
CA PHE A 122 9.24 12.39 0.73
C PHE A 122 8.89 12.64 -0.75
N PRO A 123 9.80 13.17 -1.61
CA PRO A 123 9.47 13.41 -3.02
C PRO A 123 9.14 12.14 -3.83
N LEU A 124 9.57 10.98 -3.36
CA LEU A 124 9.35 9.67 -4.00
C LEU A 124 8.13 8.95 -3.45
N ILE A 125 7.62 9.31 -2.28
CA ILE A 125 6.55 8.57 -1.59
C ILE A 125 5.22 8.73 -2.33
N GLY A 126 4.62 7.59 -2.67
CA GLY A 126 3.25 7.48 -3.23
C GLY A 126 2.24 6.87 -2.26
N HIS A 127 2.70 6.20 -1.21
CA HIS A 127 1.85 5.66 -0.15
C HIS A 127 2.64 5.44 1.15
N ILE A 128 1.96 5.54 2.28
CA ILE A 128 2.51 5.27 3.61
C ILE A 128 1.65 4.22 4.28
N GLN A 129 2.29 3.29 5.00
CA GLN A 129 1.62 2.34 5.87
C GLN A 129 2.20 2.41 7.29
N VAL A 130 1.39 1.98 8.26
CA VAL A 130 1.74 2.00 9.67
C VAL A 130 1.39 0.69 10.37
N GLY A 131 2.29 0.27 11.24
CA GLY A 131 2.10 -0.76 12.26
C GLY A 131 3.16 -0.55 13.35
N GLN A 132 2.76 -0.72 14.61
CA GLN A 132 3.65 -0.47 15.75
C GLN A 132 4.78 -1.50 15.82
N VAL A 133 5.97 -1.06 16.21
CA VAL A 133 7.16 -1.90 16.33
C VAL A 133 7.37 -2.29 17.79
N PRO A 134 7.70 -3.57 18.09
CA PRO A 134 8.03 -4.65 17.16
C PRO A 134 6.87 -5.55 16.74
N GLY A 135 5.69 -5.45 17.38
CA GLY A 135 4.60 -6.44 17.24
C GLY A 135 3.74 -6.35 15.97
N ARG A 136 3.91 -5.29 15.17
CA ARG A 136 3.05 -4.89 14.04
C ARG A 136 1.58 -4.75 14.45
N HIS A 137 1.34 -4.12 15.61
CA HIS A 137 0.01 -3.86 16.16
C HIS A 137 -0.46 -2.44 15.84
N GLU A 138 -1.60 -2.03 16.41
CA GLU A 138 -2.17 -0.69 16.28
C GLU A 138 -1.11 0.40 16.55
N PRO A 139 -1.09 1.53 15.82
CA PRO A 139 -0.12 2.61 16.04
C PRO A 139 -0.09 3.20 17.45
N ASP A 140 -1.20 3.10 18.19
CA ASP A 140 -1.33 3.56 19.58
C ASP A 140 -1.05 2.46 20.63
N SER A 141 -0.79 1.22 20.20
CA SER A 141 -0.37 0.15 21.10
C SER A 141 1.05 0.40 21.66
N PRO A 142 1.42 -0.26 22.79
CA PRO A 142 2.77 -0.17 23.34
C PRO A 142 3.83 -0.59 22.30
N GLY A 143 4.83 0.27 22.11
CA GLY A 143 5.94 0.03 21.20
C GLY A 143 6.94 1.18 21.20
N GLU A 144 7.89 1.13 20.27
CA GLU A 144 9.01 2.07 20.22
C GLU A 144 8.77 3.29 19.33
N VAL A 145 7.75 3.27 18.46
CA VAL A 145 7.48 4.35 17.49
C VAL A 145 6.43 5.33 18.02
N ASN A 146 6.78 6.62 18.07
CA ASN A 146 5.86 7.71 18.38
C ASN A 146 5.11 8.17 17.12
N PHE A 147 3.99 7.52 16.81
CA PHE A 147 3.16 7.86 15.64
C PHE A 147 2.52 9.26 15.67
N PRO A 148 2.04 9.79 16.81
CA PRO A 148 1.58 11.18 16.86
C PRO A 148 2.61 12.18 16.32
N TYR A 149 3.88 12.01 16.67
CA TYR A 149 4.97 12.82 16.12
C TYR A 149 5.15 12.61 14.60
N LEU A 150 5.11 11.35 14.12
CA LEU A 150 5.27 11.08 12.69
C LEU A 150 4.11 11.63 11.85
N PHE A 151 2.87 11.60 12.36
CA PHE A 151 1.73 12.20 11.66
C PHE A 151 1.87 13.72 11.55
N GLN A 152 2.30 14.39 12.62
CA GLN A 152 2.61 15.82 12.57
C GLN A 152 3.73 16.14 11.57
N LEU A 153 4.76 15.28 11.50
CA LEU A 153 5.82 15.42 10.50
C LEU A 153 5.25 15.29 9.07
N LEU A 154 4.39 14.30 8.81
CA LEU A 154 3.74 14.14 7.51
C LEU A 154 2.86 15.33 7.13
N GLU A 155 2.11 15.90 8.09
CA GLU A 155 1.37 17.15 7.88
C GLU A 155 2.32 18.29 7.50
N SER A 156 3.43 18.45 8.24
CA SER A 156 4.40 19.52 7.98
C SER A 156 5.11 19.40 6.63
N LEU A 157 5.29 18.18 6.13
CA LEU A 157 5.84 17.90 4.80
C LEU A 157 4.79 18.08 3.70
N GLY A 158 3.50 18.22 4.05
CA GLY A 158 2.41 18.38 3.10
C GLY A 158 1.95 17.05 2.48
N TYR A 159 1.95 15.95 3.23
CA TYR A 159 1.45 14.67 2.73
C TYR A 159 -0.08 14.70 2.56
N GLU A 160 -0.54 14.55 1.32
CA GLU A 160 -1.98 14.57 0.99
C GLU A 160 -2.56 13.17 0.73
N GLY A 161 -1.71 12.13 0.77
CA GLY A 161 -2.11 10.75 0.50
C GLY A 161 -2.78 10.05 1.67
N TYR A 162 -3.08 8.76 1.47
CA TYR A 162 -3.60 7.89 2.53
C TYR A 162 -2.49 7.26 3.37
N VAL A 163 -2.77 7.13 4.67
CA VAL A 163 -2.03 6.26 5.58
C VAL A 163 -2.78 4.93 5.72
N GLY A 164 -2.17 3.85 5.25
CA GLY A 164 -2.71 2.50 5.35
C GLY A 164 -2.45 1.88 6.73
N CYS A 165 -3.49 1.36 7.35
CA CYS A 165 -3.39 0.61 8.61
C CYS A 165 -3.09 -0.86 8.34
N GLU A 166 -1.81 -1.21 8.14
CA GLU A 166 -1.37 -2.59 7.97
C GLU A 166 -0.78 -3.11 9.29
N TYR A 167 -1.66 -3.49 10.21
CA TYR A 167 -1.29 -4.08 11.48
C TYR A 167 -2.20 -5.27 11.84
N THR A 168 -1.67 -6.16 12.69
CA THR A 168 -2.42 -7.23 13.34
C THR A 168 -3.02 -6.71 14.64
N PRO A 169 -4.34 -6.59 14.73
CA PRO A 169 -5.00 -5.98 15.89
C PRO A 169 -4.85 -6.85 17.13
N GLN A 170 -4.59 -6.26 18.30
CA GLN A 170 -4.44 -7.04 19.55
C GLN A 170 -5.77 -7.45 20.17
N GLY A 171 -6.86 -6.74 19.86
CA GLY A 171 -8.19 -7.04 20.36
C GLY A 171 -8.95 -8.07 19.53
N GLU A 172 -9.94 -8.72 20.14
CA GLU A 172 -10.97 -9.44 19.38
C GLU A 172 -11.76 -8.42 18.55
N TRP A 173 -11.72 -8.56 17.23
CA TRP A 173 -12.75 -7.96 16.39
C TRP A 173 -14.05 -8.65 16.76
N GLY A 174 -15.00 -7.93 17.36
CA GLY A 174 -16.34 -8.45 17.62
C GLY A 174 -17.06 -8.77 16.31
N TRP A 175 -16.77 -9.93 15.72
CA TRP A 175 -17.49 -10.50 14.59
C TRP A 175 -17.90 -11.94 14.93
N ASN A 176 -18.90 -12.05 15.84
CA ASN A 176 -19.83 -13.17 16.10
C ASN A 176 -20.14 -13.26 17.62
N THR A 177 -21.35 -13.56 18.14
CA THR A 177 -22.64 -14.05 17.62
C THR A 177 -23.70 -13.88 18.73
N GLY A 178 -24.87 -13.28 18.44
CA GLY A 178 -26.10 -13.47 19.23
C GLY A 178 -26.71 -12.23 19.90
N THR A 179 -27.87 -11.82 19.39
CA THR A 179 -28.85 -10.83 19.92
C THR A 179 -28.38 -9.37 20.12
N PRO A 180 -29.10 -8.38 19.56
CA PRO A 180 -28.78 -6.97 19.80
C PRO A 180 -29.22 -6.60 21.22
N ALA A 181 -28.27 -6.46 22.14
CA ALA A 181 -28.51 -5.66 23.33
C ALA A 181 -28.43 -4.19 22.91
N HIS A 182 -29.53 -3.48 23.08
CA HIS A 182 -29.63 -2.04 22.88
C HIS A 182 -28.61 -1.29 23.76
N THR A 183 -27.42 -1.04 23.23
CA THR A 183 -26.55 0.05 23.65
C THR A 183 -26.13 0.76 22.38
N GLY A 184 -26.75 1.92 22.12
CA GLY A 184 -26.59 2.71 20.89
C GLY A 184 -25.20 3.33 20.76
N VAL A 185 -24.19 2.51 20.50
CA VAL A 185 -22.88 2.94 20.03
C VAL A 185 -22.68 2.27 18.68
N GLU A 186 -22.87 3.02 17.61
CA GLU A 186 -22.45 2.58 16.28
C GLU A 186 -20.92 2.42 16.28
N PRO A 187 -20.37 1.40 15.58
CA PRO A 187 -18.93 1.33 15.36
C PRO A 187 -18.54 2.49 14.43
N GLY A 188 -18.14 3.60 15.03
CA GLY A 188 -17.58 4.74 14.33
C GLY A 188 -16.19 4.40 13.76
N PRO A 189 -15.73 5.12 12.72
CA PRO A 189 -14.34 5.03 12.28
C PRO A 189 -13.43 5.28 13.49
N ALA A 190 -12.29 4.57 13.56
CA ALA A 190 -11.23 4.87 14.51
C ALA A 190 -10.69 6.28 14.23
N GLN A 191 -11.36 7.29 14.79
CA GLN A 191 -10.86 8.65 14.85
C GLN A 191 -9.70 8.62 15.85
N LEU A 192 -8.47 8.61 15.34
CA LEU A 192 -7.40 9.25 16.09
C LEU A 192 -7.83 10.72 16.24
N GLU A 193 -8.37 11.10 17.39
CA GLU A 193 -8.61 12.50 17.72
C GLU A 193 -7.25 13.20 17.84
N LEU A 194 -6.79 13.75 16.72
CA LEU A 194 -5.75 14.78 16.70
C LEU A 194 -6.36 16.04 17.34
N SER A 195 -6.17 16.18 18.65
CA SER A 195 -6.69 17.32 19.39
C SER A 195 -5.99 18.62 18.92
N HIS A 196 -6.82 19.51 18.37
CA HIS A 196 -6.68 20.98 18.26
C HIS A 196 -6.22 21.63 16.94
N LYS A 197 -7.25 21.98 16.16
CA LYS A 197 -7.52 23.24 15.43
C LYS A 197 -6.67 23.57 14.19
N SER A 198 -7.39 23.62 13.07
CA SER A 198 -7.06 24.17 11.74
C SER A 198 -6.18 23.34 10.80
N SER A 199 -6.67 22.17 10.39
CA SER A 199 -6.61 21.62 9.02
C SER A 199 -7.36 20.28 8.98
N PRO A 200 -7.94 19.84 7.85
CA PRO A 200 -8.57 18.52 7.77
C PRO A 200 -7.48 17.45 7.89
N GLY A 201 -7.33 16.89 9.09
CA GLY A 201 -6.24 15.98 9.49
C GLY A 201 -6.18 14.67 8.70
N LEU A 202 -5.03 14.00 8.77
CA LEU A 202 -4.84 12.68 8.17
C LEU A 202 -5.83 11.67 8.76
N GLN A 203 -6.58 11.02 7.88
CA GLN A 203 -7.46 9.91 8.23
C GLN A 203 -6.78 8.59 7.87
N CYS A 204 -6.70 7.70 8.85
CA CYS A 204 -6.24 6.32 8.71
C CYS A 204 -7.40 5.45 8.20
N TRP A 205 -7.15 4.59 7.21
CA TRP A 205 -8.16 3.68 6.66
C TRP A 205 -7.69 2.22 6.73
N PRO A 206 -8.55 1.28 7.18
CA PRO A 206 -8.23 -0.14 7.17
C PRO A 206 -8.10 -0.64 5.72
N VAL A 207 -7.13 -1.51 5.47
CA VAL A 207 -7.02 -2.22 4.19
C VAL A 207 -8.12 -3.28 4.15
N HIS A 208 -9.21 -3.01 3.42
CA HIS A 208 -10.24 -4.02 3.19
C HIS A 208 -9.68 -5.16 2.33
N GLN A 209 -9.88 -6.41 2.75
CA GLN A 209 -9.72 -7.55 1.84
C GLN A 209 -10.68 -7.40 0.66
N PRO A 210 -10.31 -7.84 -0.57
CA PRO A 210 -11.22 -7.80 -1.70
C PRO A 210 -12.49 -8.61 -1.37
N PRO A 211 -13.69 -8.12 -1.74
CA PRO A 211 -14.92 -8.89 -1.54
C PRO A 211 -14.85 -10.20 -2.30
N THR A 212 -15.36 -11.28 -1.69
CA THR A 212 -15.60 -12.55 -2.38
C THR A 212 -16.61 -12.33 -3.51
N ILE A 213 -16.22 -12.67 -4.74
CA ILE A 213 -17.05 -12.48 -5.94
C ILE A 213 -18.13 -13.58 -5.99
N PRO A 214 -19.44 -13.23 -6.07
CA PRO A 214 -20.48 -14.19 -6.38
C PRO A 214 -20.30 -14.73 -7.81
N GLN A 215 -20.41 -16.05 -8.00
CA GLN A 215 -20.12 -16.72 -9.27
C GLN A 215 -21.05 -16.38 -10.44
N GLU A 216 -22.12 -15.60 -10.25
CA GLU A 216 -23.03 -15.22 -11.33
C GLU A 216 -23.46 -13.75 -11.23
N LEU A 217 -23.17 -12.97 -12.28
CA LEU A 217 -23.70 -11.61 -12.46
C LEU A 217 -25.03 -11.69 -13.22
N PRO A 218 -26.12 -11.06 -12.75
CA PRO A 218 -27.36 -10.96 -13.51
C PRO A 218 -27.19 -10.06 -14.75
N ARG A 219 -27.83 -10.44 -15.86
CA ARG A 219 -27.74 -9.73 -17.15
C ARG A 219 -28.35 -8.32 -17.06
N PRO A 220 -27.76 -7.31 -17.76
CA PRO A 220 -28.28 -5.95 -17.75
C PRO A 220 -29.57 -5.82 -18.57
N SER A 221 -30.51 -5.03 -18.06
CA SER A 221 -31.72 -4.59 -18.77
C SER A 221 -31.42 -3.36 -19.66
N PRO A 222 -32.19 -3.12 -20.74
CA PRO A 222 -31.88 -2.08 -21.73
C PRO A 222 -32.09 -0.64 -21.22
N PRO A 223 -31.44 0.36 -21.84
CA PRO A 223 -31.36 1.72 -21.30
C PRO A 223 -32.63 2.55 -21.55
N GLN A 224 -32.96 3.42 -20.60
CA GLN A 224 -33.97 4.48 -20.72
C GLN A 224 -33.29 5.86 -20.88
N PRO A 225 -33.91 6.82 -21.60
CA PRO A 225 -33.25 8.06 -22.03
C PRO A 225 -33.15 9.16 -20.95
N LEU A 226 -32.09 9.96 -21.08
CA LEU A 226 -31.68 11.06 -20.21
C LEU A 226 -32.53 12.34 -20.36
N HIS A 227 -32.68 13.08 -19.25
CA HIS A 227 -32.83 14.54 -19.26
C HIS A 227 -32.02 15.19 -18.12
N PRO A 228 -31.56 16.45 -18.26
CA PRO A 228 -30.39 16.98 -17.56
C PRO A 228 -30.70 18.03 -16.47
N SER A 229 -29.86 18.07 -15.43
CA SER A 229 -29.55 19.32 -14.68
C SER A 229 -28.37 19.16 -13.71
N LEU A 230 -27.33 19.99 -13.92
CA LEU A 230 -26.61 20.86 -12.96
C LEU A 230 -26.16 20.26 -11.61
N THR A 231 -24.94 20.41 -11.06
CA THR A 231 -23.77 21.28 -11.29
C THR A 231 -22.54 20.65 -10.60
N LYS A 232 -21.35 21.02 -11.09
CA LYS A 232 -20.02 20.64 -10.58
C LYS A 232 -19.77 21.02 -9.11
N GLY A 233 -19.19 20.09 -8.38
CA GLY A 233 -18.37 20.32 -7.18
C GLY A 233 -17.34 19.20 -7.07
N SER A 234 -16.18 19.36 -7.71
CA SER A 234 -15.07 18.40 -7.64
C SER A 234 -14.19 18.72 -6.44
N GLY A 235 -14.38 18.02 -5.33
CA GLY A 235 -13.35 17.86 -4.31
C GLY A 235 -12.28 16.86 -4.78
N PRO A 236 -11.06 16.87 -4.23
CA PRO A 236 -10.02 15.94 -4.63
C PRO A 236 -10.45 14.50 -4.33
N HIS A 237 -10.51 13.66 -5.37
CA HIS A 237 -10.79 12.23 -5.25
C HIS A 237 -9.65 11.57 -4.46
N ARG A 238 -9.91 11.26 -3.20
CA ARG A 238 -9.00 10.48 -2.38
C ARG A 238 -9.29 8.99 -2.65
N SER A 239 -8.34 8.22 -3.20
CA SER A 239 -8.47 6.79 -3.57
C SER A 239 -7.55 5.80 -2.81
N THR A 240 -8.02 4.56 -2.58
CA THR A 240 -7.34 3.44 -1.88
C THR A 240 -6.19 2.79 -2.68
N CYS A 241 -5.39 1.91 -2.05
CA CYS A 241 -4.30 1.13 -2.67
C CYS A 241 -4.70 -0.36 -2.73
N LEU A 242 -4.39 -1.05 -3.83
CA LEU A 242 -4.58 -2.50 -3.97
C LEU A 242 -3.21 -3.19 -3.95
N SER A 243 -3.03 -4.11 -3.01
CA SER A 243 -1.86 -4.99 -3.00
C SER A 243 -2.09 -6.16 -3.93
N ALA A 244 -1.34 -6.23 -5.04
CA ALA A 244 -1.32 -7.39 -5.92
C ALA A 244 -0.11 -8.27 -5.57
N SER A 245 -0.35 -9.39 -4.88
CA SER A 245 0.69 -10.37 -4.64
C SER A 245 0.79 -11.34 -5.81
N LEU A 246 1.94 -11.32 -6.50
CA LEU A 246 2.27 -12.30 -7.54
C LEU A 246 3.41 -13.18 -7.05
N CYS A 247 3.12 -14.01 -6.06
CA CYS A 247 4.01 -15.10 -5.68
C CYS A 247 3.51 -16.38 -6.37
N SER A 248 4.19 -16.79 -7.43
CA SER A 248 4.05 -18.16 -7.96
C SER A 248 4.36 -19.15 -6.84
N SER A 249 3.54 -20.20 -6.72
CA SER A 249 3.68 -21.29 -5.74
C SER A 249 4.99 -22.08 -5.87
N ASN A 250 5.86 -21.75 -6.83
CA ASN A 250 7.14 -22.42 -7.06
C ASN A 250 8.38 -21.61 -6.65
N GLY A 251 8.25 -20.53 -5.87
CA GLY A 251 9.41 -19.83 -5.31
C GLY A 251 10.32 -19.16 -6.36
N ALA A 252 9.80 -18.96 -7.56
CA ALA A 252 10.38 -18.10 -8.59
C ALA A 252 9.37 -16.99 -8.87
N ALA A 253 9.60 -15.82 -8.27
CA ALA A 253 9.07 -14.57 -8.78
C ALA A 253 10.23 -13.84 -9.44
N LEU A 254 10.31 -14.05 -10.76
CA LEU A 254 10.92 -13.24 -11.81
C LEU A 254 9.82 -12.93 -12.82
#